data_AF-A0A1L4BYZ3-F1
#
_entry.id   AF-A0A1L4BYZ3-F1
#
_cell.length_a   1.000
_cell.length_b   1.000
_cell.length_c   1.000
_cell.angle_alpha   90.00
_cell.angle_beta   90.00
_cell.angle_gamma   90.00
#
_symmetry.space_group_name_H-M   'P 1'
#
loop_
_entity.id
_entity.type
_entity.pdbx_description
1 polymer ?
#
loop_
_entity_poly.entity_id
_entity_poly.type
_entity_poly.pdbx_seq_one_letter_code
_entity_poly.pdbx_strand_id
1 'polypeptide(L)'
;MLANIQENVNLQAESKIGEEVAVTFACLVSVEGNGNAVRPTIRNVDLYEANKTQIRNDQREFQNLVWETEDRLAANQAEGTSE
;
A
#
# COMPACT_ATOMS: atom_id res chain seq x y z
N MET A 1 -19.95 -13.07 21.59
CA MET A 1 -19.48 -13.46 20.25
C MET A 1 -18.90 -12.23 19.59
N LEU A 2 -17.71 -12.31 18.99
CA LEU A 2 -17.15 -11.20 18.22
C LEU A 2 -18.00 -11.05 16.95
N ALA A 3 -18.66 -9.92 16.80
CA ALA A 3 -19.68 -9.73 15.76
C ALA A 3 -19.11 -9.21 14.43
N ASN A 4 -17.82 -8.85 14.39
CA ASN A 4 -17.16 -8.38 13.18
C ASN A 4 -15.65 -8.59 13.30
N ILE A 5 -15.10 -9.56 12.58
CA ILE A 5 -13.65 -9.79 12.50
C ILE A 5 -13.17 -9.06 11.25
N GLN A 6 -12.45 -7.96 11.45
CA GLN A 6 -11.89 -7.16 10.37
C GLN A 6 -10.42 -7.49 10.19
N GLU A 7 -10.03 -7.87 8.99
CA GLU A 7 -8.64 -8.10 8.62
C GLU A 7 -8.14 -6.89 7.82
N ASN A 8 -7.19 -6.15 8.38
CA ASN A 8 -6.55 -5.02 7.73
C ASN A 8 -5.07 -5.33 7.56
N VAL A 9 -4.52 -5.06 6.38
CA VAL A 9 -3.11 -5.27 6.09
C VAL A 9 -2.42 -3.92 5.93
N ASN A 10 -1.40 -3.66 6.73
CA ASN A 10 -0.59 -2.46 6.58
C ASN A 10 0.61 -2.75 5.68
N LEU A 11 0.61 -2.18 4.49
CA LEU A 11 1.71 -2.23 3.53
C LEU A 11 2.59 -0.99 3.68
N GLN A 12 3.90 -1.20 3.74
CA GLN A 12 4.90 -0.15 3.79
C GLN A 12 6.01 -0.45 2.79
N ALA A 13 6.41 0.55 2.01
CA ALA A 13 7.51 0.47 1.07
C ALA A 13 8.39 1.72 1.16
N GLU A 14 9.66 1.58 0.79
CA GLU A 14 10.63 2.67 0.79
C GLU A 14 11.31 2.71 -0.59
N SER A 15 11.24 3.85 -1.26
CA SER A 15 12.04 4.12 -2.44
C SER A 15 13.39 4.68 -1.99
N LYS A 16 14.44 3.86 -2.15
CA LYS A 16 15.82 4.21 -1.83
C LYS A 16 16.59 4.51 -3.10
N ILE A 17 17.30 5.63 -3.10
CA ILE A 17 18.23 6.00 -4.17
C ILE A 17 19.64 5.94 -3.57
N GLY A 18 20.36 4.86 -3.86
CA GLY A 18 21.61 4.57 -3.18
C GLY A 18 21.36 4.14 -1.73
N GLU A 19 21.97 4.85 -0.77
CA GLU A 19 21.79 4.60 0.67
C GLU A 19 20.70 5.47 1.32
N GLU A 20 20.20 6.48 0.61
CA GLU A 20 19.21 7.41 1.13
C GLU A 20 17.78 7.05 0.73
N VAL A 21 16.84 7.20 1.66
CA VAL A 21 15.41 7.07 1.40
C VAL A 21 14.90 8.37 0.79
N ALA A 22 14.45 8.31 -0.46
CA ALA A 22 13.85 9.46 -1.14
C ALA A 22 12.38 9.62 -0.70
N VAL A 23 11.61 8.52 -0.72
CA VAL A 23 10.17 8.50 -0.39
C VAL A 23 9.81 7.22 0.36
N THR A 24 8.93 7.36 1.35
CA THR A 24 8.27 6.23 2.02
C THR A 24 6.81 6.17 1.58
N PHE A 25 6.32 5.00 1.20
CA PHE A 25 4.92 4.76 0.88
C PHE A 25 4.30 3.92 2.00
N ALA A 26 3.12 4.32 2.45
CA ALA A 26 2.33 3.53 3.40
C ALA A 26 0.88 3.45 2.91
N CYS A 27 0.27 2.28 3.03
CA CYS A 27 -1.14 2.08 2.74
C CYS A 27 -1.71 1.06 3.72
N LEU A 28 -2.83 1.43 4.35
CA LEU A 28 -3.65 0.48 5.07
C LEU A 28 -4.66 -0.09 4.08
N VAL A 29 -4.53 -1.38 3.77
CA VAL A 29 -5.44 -2.11 2.89
C VAL A 29 -6.56 -2.71 3.73
N SER A 30 -7.79 -2.31 3.43
CA SER A 30 -9.02 -2.81 4.02
C SER A 30 -10.02 -3.11 2.91
N VAL A 31 -10.91 -4.07 3.17
CA VAL A 31 -12.01 -4.45 2.26
C VAL A 31 -13.35 -3.83 2.69
N GLU A 32 -13.39 -3.17 3.85
CA GLU A 32 -14.60 -2.52 4.36
C GLU A 32 -14.74 -1.09 3.84
N GLY A 33 -15.07 -0.98 2.55
CA GLY A 33 -15.77 0.15 1.93
C GLY A 33 -15.09 1.53 1.91
N ASN A 34 -13.93 1.70 2.54
CA ASN A 34 -13.12 2.91 2.47
C ASN A 34 -11.95 2.65 1.54
N GLY A 35 -11.94 3.31 0.39
CA GLY A 35 -10.90 3.14 -0.62
C GLY A 35 -9.48 3.21 -0.03
N ASN A 36 -8.64 2.28 -0.46
CA ASN A 36 -7.26 2.18 0.00
C ASN A 36 -6.43 3.32 -0.59
N ALA A 37 -5.88 4.17 0.29
CA ALA A 37 -5.13 5.36 -0.10
C ALA A 37 -3.64 5.18 0.20
N VAL A 38 -2.84 5.14 -0.85
CA VAL A 38 -1.38 5.21 -0.74
C VAL A 38 -0.99 6.62 -0.28
N ARG A 39 -0.26 6.69 0.84
CA ARG A 39 0.28 7.93 1.41
C ARG A 39 1.79 7.99 1.17
N PRO A 40 2.26 8.71 0.14
CA PRO A 40 3.67 8.97 -0.04
C PRO A 40 4.15 10.05 0.94
N THR A 41 5.26 9.80 1.61
CA THR A 41 5.97 10.76 2.45
C THR A 41 7.34 11.01 1.84
N ILE A 42 7.54 12.20 1.28
CA ILE A 42 8.83 12.60 0.72
C ILE A 42 9.77 12.90 1.89
N ARG A 43 10.89 12.17 1.95
CA ARG A 43 11.92 12.32 2.99
C ARG A 43 13.05 13.22 2.53
N ASN A 44 13.40 13.17 1.24
CA ASN A 44 14.40 14.01 0.62
C ASN A 44 13.85 14.55 -0.70
N VAL A 45 13.60 15.86 -0.76
CA VAL A 45 13.01 16.53 -1.93
C VAL A 45 14.01 16.60 -3.08
N ASP A 46 15.29 16.83 -2.83
CA ASP A 46 16.32 16.91 -3.87
C ASP A 46 16.48 15.56 -4.59
N LEU A 47 16.53 14.46 -3.82
CA LEU A 47 16.54 13.12 -4.38
C LEU A 47 15.24 12.78 -5.11
N TYR A 48 14.10 13.24 -4.58
CA TYR A 48 12.82 13.09 -5.26
C TYR A 48 12.82 13.79 -6.61
N GLU A 49 13.33 15.02 -6.68
CA GLU A 49 13.32 15.81 -7.89
C GLU A 49 14.28 15.26 -8.95
N ALA A 50 15.45 14.78 -8.54
CA ALA A 50 16.40 14.14 -9.41
C ALA A 50 15.90 12.78 -9.98
N ASN A 51 15.05 12.06 -9.23
CA ASN A 51 14.65 10.68 -9.54
C ASN A 51 13.13 10.51 -9.72
N LYS A 52 12.41 11.56 -10.13
CA LYS A 52 10.93 11.57 -10.26
C LYS A 52 10.40 10.37 -11.06
N THR A 53 11.08 9.95 -12.11
CA THR A 53 10.66 8.83 -12.96
C THR A 53 10.69 7.50 -12.21
N GLN A 54 11.75 7.23 -11.46
CA GLN A 54 11.89 6.00 -10.68
C GLN A 54 10.85 5.96 -9.56
N ILE A 55 10.72 7.05 -8.81
CA ILE A 55 9.79 7.12 -7.67
C ILE A 55 8.33 6.98 -8.13
N ARG A 56 7.98 7.51 -9.31
CA ARG A 56 6.66 7.30 -9.90
C ARG A 56 6.44 5.85 -10.33
N ASN A 57 7.47 5.15 -10.78
CA ASN A 57 7.36 3.72 -11.07
C ASN A 57 7.19 2.92 -9.77
N ASP A 58 8.00 3.20 -8.75
CA ASP A 58 7.89 2.55 -7.44
C ASP A 58 6.50 2.79 -6.83
N GLN A 59 5.96 4.01 -6.99
CA GLN A 59 4.59 4.32 -6.56
C GLN A 59 3.54 3.49 -7.29
N ARG A 60 3.69 3.27 -8.60
CA ARG A 60 2.78 2.42 -9.40
C ARG A 60 2.89 0.96 -8.99
N GLU A 61 4.10 0.47 -8.74
CA GLU A 61 4.33 -0.90 -8.30
C GLU A 61 3.71 -1.13 -6.92
N PHE A 62 3.89 -0.18 -5.99
CA PHE A 62 3.25 -0.23 -4.69
C PHE A 62 1.72 -0.17 -4.78
N GLN A 63 1.18 0.66 -5.68
CA GLN A 63 -0.26 0.72 -5.93
C GLN A 63 -0.82 -0.61 -6.46
N ASN A 64 -0.09 -1.29 -7.35
CA ASN A 64 -0.48 -2.62 -7.82
C ASN A 64 -0.50 -3.64 -6.68
N LEU A 65 0.52 -3.64 -5.80
CA LEU A 65 0.56 -4.52 -4.63
C LEU A 65 -0.61 -4.27 -3.67
N VAL A 66 -1.03 -3.02 -3.53
CA VAL A 66 -2.23 -2.66 -2.74
C VAL A 66 -3.47 -3.31 -3.34
N TRP A 67 -3.67 -3.21 -4.66
CA TRP A 67 -4.81 -3.84 -5.34
C TRP A 67 -4.77 -5.36 -5.27
N GLU A 68 -3.61 -5.99 -5.50
CA GLU A 68 -3.46 -7.45 -5.34
C GLU A 68 -3.78 -7.90 -3.90
N THR A 69 -3.39 -7.10 -2.91
CA THR A 69 -3.68 -7.39 -1.50
C THR A 69 -5.16 -7.21 -1.20
N GLU A 70 -5.80 -6.18 -1.76
CA GLU A 70 -7.23 -5.92 -1.66
C GLU A 70 -8.03 -7.08 -2.27
N ASP A 71 -7.69 -7.51 -3.48
CA ASP A 71 -8.32 -8.65 -4.15
C ASP A 71 -8.16 -9.94 -3.34
N ARG A 72 -6.97 -10.19 -2.79
CA ARG A 72 -6.71 -11.36 -1.93
C ARG A 72 -7.54 -11.31 -0.64
N LEU A 73 -7.62 -10.15 0.01
CA LEU A 73 -8.43 -9.95 1.22
C LEU A 73 -9.93 -10.12 0.93
N ALA A 74 -10.38 -9.60 -0.22
CA ALA A 74 -11.77 -9.71 -0.64
C ALA A 74 -12.15 -11.17 -0.95
N ALA A 75 -11.26 -11.91 -1.63
CA ALA A 75 -11.43 -13.34 -1.87
C ALA A 75 -11.52 -14.13 -0.55
N ASN A 76 -10.64 -13.85 0.42
CA ASN A 76 -10.64 -14.52 1.72
C ASN A 76 -11.93 -14.23 2.53
N GLN A 77 -12.44 -12.99 2.50
CA GLN A 77 -13.73 -12.67 3.14
C GLN A 77 -14.94 -13.31 2.46
N ALA A 78 -14.92 -13.45 1.13
CA ALA A 78 -15.97 -14.14 0.39
C ALA A 78 -16.04 -15.63 0.74
N GLU A 79 -14.89 -16.29 0.92
CA GLU A 79 -14.81 -17.69 1.33
C GLU A 79 -15.22 -17.90 2.81
N GLY A 80 -15.00 -16.91 3.67
CA GLY A 80 -15.41 -16.97 5.09
C GLY A 80 -16.90 -16.75 5.37
N THR A 81 -17.71 -16.39 4.36
CA THR A 81 -19.15 -16.11 4.53
C THR A 81 -20.05 -17.29 4.15
N SER A 82 -19.49 -18.41 3.68
CA SER A 82 -20.22 -19.65 3.40
C SER A 82 -20.10 -20.65 4.55
N GLU A 83 -20.78 -20.39 5.68
CA GLU A 83 -21.16 -21.42 6.66
C GLU A 83 -22.51 -21.12 7.31
#